data_AF-A0ABD0LE23-F1
#
_entry.id   AF-A0ABD0LE23-F1
#
_cell.length_a   1.000
_cell.length_b   1.000
_cell.length_c   1.000
_cell.angle_alpha   90.00
_cell.angle_beta   90.00
_cell.angle_gamma   90.00
#
_symmetry.space_group_name_H-M   'P 1'
#
loop_
_entity.id
_entity.type
_entity.pdbx_description
1 polymer ?
#
loop_
_entity_poly.entity_id
_entity_poly.type
_entity_poly.pdbx_seq_one_letter_code
_entity_poly.pdbx_strand_id
1 'polypeptide(L)'
;MFECLSTRKAAGPDNISPRLLRTCADQLWGVFTDIYNVSLSQCTVPQCFKKSTVMPVSKKSTVSCLNDYRPVVLTSIVMKTFECLILRQFLKSLSDPLLNCFQFAYRQKRSVEDAVSFGLFYALHHLENPNTYARILFVDYSSAFNTIIPAKLFEKIEKIGVPHVMCLWILDFLLKRPQVVKVGDNVSSPLILSTGKDVSFHHYCIHISHMTVFLVITAPKFRCR
;
A
#
# COMPACT_ATOMS: atom_id res chain seq x y z
N MET A 1 20.29 -3.78 1.94
CA MET A 1 18.95 -3.40 2.44
C MET A 1 18.63 -1.91 2.23
N PHE A 2 19.54 -0.98 2.56
CA PHE A 2 19.26 0.47 2.59
C PHE A 2 19.83 1.30 1.43
N GLU A 3 20.64 0.72 0.54
CA GLU A 3 21.35 1.44 -0.53
C GLU A 3 20.42 2.15 -1.54
N CYS A 4 19.24 1.58 -1.79
CA CYS A 4 18.26 2.15 -2.72
C CYS A 4 17.33 3.20 -2.08
N LEU A 5 17.56 3.59 -0.82
CA LEU A 5 16.72 4.59 -0.16
C LEU A 5 16.95 5.98 -0.75
N SER A 6 15.85 6.68 -1.01
CA SER A 6 15.88 8.11 -1.33
C SER A 6 16.13 8.91 -0.07
N THR A 7 17.27 9.58 0.00
CA THR A 7 17.77 10.32 1.17
C THR A 7 17.00 11.60 1.47
N ARG A 8 16.20 12.09 0.51
CA ARG A 8 15.41 13.33 0.61
C ARG A 8 14.02 13.13 1.24
N LYS A 9 13.63 11.90 1.55
CA LYS A 9 12.33 11.63 2.16
C LYS A 9 12.32 12.05 3.64
N ALA A 10 11.17 12.53 4.11
CA ALA A 10 10.95 12.86 5.52
C ALA A 10 11.04 11.59 6.40
N ALA A 11 11.50 11.77 7.64
CA ALA A 11 11.51 10.72 8.64
C ALA A 11 10.09 10.36 9.09
N GLY A 12 9.92 9.13 9.58
CA GLY A 12 8.68 8.67 10.19
C GLY A 12 8.55 9.11 11.65
N PRO A 13 7.56 8.57 12.37
CA PRO A 13 7.36 8.83 13.81
C PRO A 13 8.51 8.35 14.71
N ASP A 14 9.40 7.51 14.17
CA ASP A 14 10.61 7.03 14.81
C ASP A 14 11.79 8.02 14.71
N ASN A 15 11.63 9.13 13.98
CA ASN A 15 12.67 10.13 13.70
C ASN A 15 13.94 9.56 13.03
N ILE A 16 13.84 8.38 12.42
CA ILE A 16 14.95 7.77 11.69
C ILE A 16 14.95 8.31 10.27
N SER A 17 15.97 9.10 9.93
CA SER A 17 16.10 9.64 8.57
C SER A 17 16.60 8.57 7.58
N PRO A 18 16.10 8.58 6.32
CA PRO A 18 16.60 7.67 5.29
C PRO A 18 18.07 7.94 4.94
N ARG A 19 18.54 9.18 5.13
CA ARG A 19 19.95 9.54 4.95
C ARG A 19 20.83 8.79 5.95
N LEU A 20 20.45 8.75 7.23
CA LEU A 20 21.19 8.03 8.27
C LEU A 20 21.27 6.53 7.95
N LEU A 21 20.14 5.91 7.59
CA LEU A 21 20.11 4.48 7.23
C LEU A 21 20.98 4.14 6.02
N ARG A 22 21.09 5.06 5.06
CA ARG A 22 21.93 4.87 3.87
C ARG A 22 23.40 5.12 4.15
N THR A 23 23.74 6.16 4.92
CA THR A 23 25.13 6.46 5.28
C THR A 23 25.73 5.39 6.17
N CYS A 24 24.95 4.87 7.13
CA CYS A 24 25.38 3.84 8.07
C CYS A 24 24.91 2.45 7.66
N ALA A 25 24.74 2.21 6.35
CA ALA A 25 24.15 0.96 5.86
C ALA A 25 25.00 -0.26 6.25
N ASP A 26 26.32 -0.16 6.12
CA ASP A 26 27.26 -1.26 6.39
C ASP A 26 27.25 -1.71 7.85
N GLN A 27 27.00 -0.78 8.77
CA GLN A 27 26.95 -1.04 10.21
C GLN A 27 25.57 -1.49 10.66
N LEU A 28 24.50 -0.95 10.06
CA LEU A 28 23.13 -1.17 10.54
C LEU A 28 22.43 -2.35 9.86
N TRP A 29 22.85 -2.76 8.65
CA TRP A 29 22.09 -3.75 7.89
C TRP A 29 21.93 -5.09 8.62
N GLY A 30 22.97 -5.56 9.35
CA GLY A 30 22.92 -6.84 10.07
C GLY A 30 21.82 -6.83 11.14
N VAL A 31 21.82 -5.80 11.99
CA VAL A 31 20.83 -5.63 13.06
C VAL A 31 19.41 -5.58 12.51
N PHE A 32 19.16 -4.81 11.45
CA PHE A 32 17.82 -4.74 10.86
C PHE A 32 17.43 -6.01 10.10
N THR A 33 18.39 -6.79 9.63
CA THR A 33 18.15 -8.10 9.02
C THR A 33 17.72 -9.11 10.09
N ASP A 34 18.36 -9.11 11.25
CA ASP A 34 17.97 -9.96 12.37
C ASP A 34 16.57 -9.60 12.87
N ILE A 35 16.28 -8.30 13.03
CA ILE A 35 14.95 -7.81 13.39
C ILE A 35 13.90 -8.25 12.37
N TYR A 36 14.21 -8.14 11.07
CA TYR A 36 13.31 -8.58 10.01
C TYR A 36 13.03 -10.08 10.06
N ASN A 37 14.07 -10.89 10.23
CA ASN A 37 13.96 -12.35 10.28
C ASN A 37 13.17 -12.83 11.51
N VAL A 38 13.42 -12.21 12.67
CA VAL A 38 12.64 -12.49 13.90
C VAL A 38 11.19 -12.06 13.73
N SER A 39 10.96 -10.87 13.15
CA SER A 39 9.61 -10.38 12.86
C SER A 39 8.84 -11.32 11.95
N LEU A 40 9.50 -11.84 10.91
CA LEU A 40 8.92 -12.83 10.00
C LEU A 40 8.63 -14.17 10.66
N SER A 41 9.60 -14.74 11.39
CA SER A 41 9.44 -16.05 12.02
C SER A 41 8.35 -16.05 13.08
N GLN A 42 8.19 -14.93 13.80
CA GLN A 42 7.14 -14.72 14.79
C GLN A 42 5.82 -14.23 14.18
N CYS A 43 5.77 -13.94 12.87
CA CYS A 43 4.62 -13.32 12.21
C CYS A 43 4.14 -12.02 12.88
N THR A 44 5.04 -11.26 13.51
CA THR A 44 4.70 -10.04 14.25
C THR A 44 5.61 -8.89 13.88
N VAL A 45 5.04 -7.71 13.69
CA VAL A 45 5.74 -6.47 13.38
C VAL A 45 5.98 -5.68 14.66
N PRO A 46 7.21 -5.19 14.91
CA PRO A 46 7.50 -4.34 16.05
C PRO A 46 6.57 -3.12 16.12
N GLN A 47 6.00 -2.87 17.30
CA GLN A 47 4.98 -1.81 17.46
C GLN A 47 5.52 -0.41 17.14
N CYS A 48 6.82 -0.16 17.32
CA CYS A 48 7.47 1.10 16.93
C CYS A 48 7.38 1.36 15.42
N PHE A 49 7.41 0.31 14.60
CA PHE A 49 7.35 0.40 13.14
C PHE A 49 5.92 0.51 12.60
N LYS A 50 4.90 0.12 13.38
CA LYS A 50 3.48 0.25 13.01
C LYS A 50 2.93 1.68 13.13
N LYS A 51 3.60 2.54 13.90
CA LYS A 51 3.18 3.93 14.17
C LYS A 51 3.16 4.75 12.88
N SER A 52 2.18 5.65 12.77
CA SER A 52 2.07 6.59 11.65
C SER A 52 1.67 8.00 12.09
N THR A 53 2.13 8.99 11.34
CA THR A 53 1.75 10.40 11.54
C THR A 53 1.11 10.93 10.27
N VAL A 54 -0.11 11.44 10.37
CA VAL A 54 -0.83 12.09 9.28
C VAL A 54 -0.52 13.58 9.32
N MET A 55 0.01 14.08 8.22
CA MET A 55 0.23 15.50 7.99
C MET A 55 -0.75 16.00 6.93
N PRO A 56 -1.76 16.82 7.29
CA PRO A 56 -2.62 17.45 6.31
C PRO A 56 -1.84 18.52 5.54
N VAL A 57 -1.69 18.33 4.23
CA VAL A 57 -1.04 19.27 3.32
C VAL A 57 -2.09 19.94 2.46
N SER A 58 -2.07 21.27 2.39
CA SER A 58 -3.08 21.99 1.60
C SER A 58 -2.94 21.68 0.10
N LYS A 59 -4.07 21.44 -0.58
CA LYS A 59 -4.15 21.31 -2.04
C LYS A 59 -4.06 22.66 -2.75
N LYS A 60 -4.45 23.74 -2.07
CA LYS A 60 -4.66 25.08 -2.63
C LYS A 60 -4.05 26.14 -1.71
N SER A 61 -3.86 27.35 -2.20
CA SER A 61 -3.38 28.48 -1.38
C SER A 61 -4.38 28.86 -0.28
N THR A 62 -5.68 28.86 -0.61
CA THR A 62 -6.77 29.14 0.32
C THR A 62 -7.55 27.87 0.63
N VAL A 63 -7.61 27.49 1.91
CA VAL A 63 -8.36 26.33 2.40
C VAL A 63 -9.75 26.77 2.81
N SER A 64 -10.78 26.17 2.21
CA SER A 64 -12.18 26.47 2.54
C SER A 64 -12.85 25.33 3.30
N CYS A 65 -12.39 24.10 3.10
CA CYS A 65 -12.96 22.90 3.72
C CYS A 65 -11.89 21.83 3.97
N LEU A 66 -12.22 20.82 4.78
CA LEU A 66 -11.31 19.70 5.07
C LEU A 66 -10.90 18.91 3.81
N ASN A 67 -11.76 18.86 2.80
CA ASN A 67 -11.47 18.20 1.52
C ASN A 67 -10.38 18.91 0.71
N ASP A 68 -10.06 20.16 1.03
CA ASP A 68 -8.93 20.88 0.44
C ASP A 68 -7.58 20.42 1.01
N TYR A 69 -7.54 19.54 2.02
CA TYR A 69 -6.31 18.89 2.46
C TYR A 69 -6.06 17.55 1.74
N ARG A 70 -4.78 17.26 1.48
CA ARG A 70 -4.26 15.91 1.20
C ARG A 70 -3.63 15.39 2.48
N PRO A 71 -4.12 14.28 3.05
CA PRO A 71 -3.44 13.68 4.18
C PRO A 71 -2.19 12.95 3.66
N VAL A 72 -1.01 13.36 4.12
CA VAL A 72 0.26 12.67 3.86
C VAL A 72 0.60 11.83 5.07
N VAL A 73 0.72 10.52 4.89
CA VAL A 73 1.04 9.62 6.00
C VAL A 73 2.53 9.32 6.04
N LEU A 74 3.17 9.71 7.13
CA LEU A 74 4.54 9.36 7.45
C LEU A 74 4.55 8.07 8.28
N THR A 75 5.28 7.07 7.80
CA THR A 75 5.55 5.81 8.49
C THR A 75 7.05 5.60 8.60
N SER A 76 7.47 4.69 9.49
CA SER A 76 8.88 4.32 9.64
C SER A 76 9.51 3.95 8.29
N ILE A 77 10.70 4.49 8.01
CA ILE A 77 11.46 4.15 6.81
C ILE A 77 11.91 2.69 6.83
N VAL A 78 12.24 2.17 8.02
CA VAL A 78 12.58 0.77 8.23
C VAL A 78 11.38 -0.10 7.85
N MET A 79 10.18 0.25 8.32
CA MET A 79 8.95 -0.45 7.97
C MET A 79 8.70 -0.48 6.46
N LYS A 80 8.84 0.66 5.77
CA LYS A 80 8.73 0.73 4.30
C LYS A 80 9.72 -0.21 3.62
N THR A 81 10.92 -0.35 4.20
CA THR A 81 11.94 -1.26 3.67
C THR A 81 11.50 -2.72 3.84
N PHE A 82 10.96 -3.09 5.00
CA PHE A 82 10.42 -4.43 5.24
C PHE A 82 9.23 -4.76 4.32
N GLU A 83 8.31 -3.82 4.14
CA GLU A 83 7.19 -3.95 3.18
C GLU A 83 7.70 -4.21 1.76
N CYS A 84 8.75 -3.50 1.32
CA CYS A 84 9.35 -3.73 0.01
C CYS A 84 9.97 -5.13 -0.12
N LEU A 85 10.61 -5.66 0.94
CA LEU A 85 11.16 -7.01 0.93
C LEU A 85 10.05 -8.06 0.84
N ILE A 86 9.00 -7.92 1.65
CA ILE A 86 7.83 -8.80 1.62
C ILE A 86 7.15 -8.75 0.25
N LEU A 87 6.95 -7.56 -0.32
CA LEU A 87 6.36 -7.42 -1.65
C LEU A 87 7.20 -8.11 -2.73
N ARG A 88 8.54 -8.01 -2.67
CA ARG A 88 9.42 -8.70 -3.62
C ARG A 88 9.31 -10.22 -3.46
N GLN A 89 9.27 -10.73 -2.23
CA GLN A 89 9.09 -12.16 -1.98
C GLN A 89 7.71 -12.63 -2.43
N PHE A 90 6.67 -11.82 -2.18
CA PHE A 90 5.30 -12.05 -2.60
C PHE A 90 5.19 -12.15 -4.12
N LEU A 91 5.76 -11.18 -4.84
CA LEU A 91 5.79 -11.17 -6.30
C LEU A 91 6.55 -12.37 -6.88
N LYS A 92 7.58 -12.88 -6.18
CA LYS A 92 8.28 -14.09 -6.57
C LYS A 92 7.47 -15.36 -6.32
N SER A 93 6.70 -15.42 -5.24
CA SER A 93 5.85 -16.57 -4.91
C SER A 93 4.61 -16.67 -5.80
N LEU A 94 4.15 -15.55 -6.36
CA LEU A 94 3.08 -15.54 -7.34
C LEU A 94 3.59 -16.02 -8.69
N SER A 95 3.14 -17.20 -9.12
CA SER A 95 3.31 -17.63 -10.50
C SER A 95 2.44 -16.77 -11.43
N ASP A 96 2.98 -16.39 -12.58
CA ASP A 96 2.32 -15.55 -13.60
C ASP A 96 0.87 -15.97 -13.98
N PRO A 97 0.47 -17.27 -13.99
CA PRO A 97 -0.91 -17.68 -14.29
C PRO A 97 -1.95 -17.34 -13.21
N LEU A 98 -1.53 -16.99 -11.99
CA LEU A 98 -2.48 -16.65 -10.90
C LEU A 98 -2.95 -15.18 -10.96
N LEU A 99 -2.27 -14.34 -11.75
CA LEU A 99 -2.58 -12.92 -11.89
C LEU A 99 -3.36 -12.65 -13.17
N ASN A 100 -4.43 -11.85 -13.05
CA ASN A 100 -5.28 -11.49 -14.18
C ASN A 100 -4.47 -10.89 -15.33
N CYS A 101 -4.59 -11.47 -16.53
CA CYS A 101 -3.90 -11.05 -17.74
C CYS A 101 -4.31 -9.64 -18.21
N PHE A 102 -5.38 -9.05 -17.69
CA PHE A 102 -5.79 -7.66 -17.94
C PHE A 102 -5.46 -6.71 -16.78
N GLN A 103 -4.71 -7.17 -15.77
CA GLN A 103 -4.14 -6.26 -14.78
C GLN A 103 -2.84 -5.69 -15.33
N PHE A 104 -2.82 -4.39 -15.61
CA PHE A 104 -1.63 -3.70 -16.13
C PHE A 104 -0.86 -2.96 -15.04
N ALA A 105 -1.57 -2.43 -14.05
CA ALA A 105 -0.95 -1.71 -12.94
C ALA A 105 -0.23 -2.67 -11.97
N TYR A 106 0.92 -2.21 -11.46
CA TYR A 106 1.73 -2.86 -10.42
C TYR A 106 2.28 -4.26 -10.79
N ARG A 107 2.30 -4.64 -12.07
CA ARG A 107 2.99 -5.83 -12.56
C ARG A 107 4.35 -5.44 -13.15
N GLN A 108 5.34 -6.31 -12.94
CA GLN A 108 6.62 -6.16 -13.64
C GLN A 108 6.39 -6.32 -15.15
N LYS A 109 7.13 -5.54 -15.95
CA LYS A 109 7.08 -5.58 -17.42
C LYS A 109 5.69 -5.24 -18.01
N ARG A 110 4.86 -4.49 -17.28
CA ARG A 110 3.61 -3.92 -17.79
C ARG A 110 3.53 -2.44 -17.46
N SER A 111 2.90 -1.69 -18.33
CA SER A 111 2.80 -0.25 -18.30
C SER A 111 1.36 0.22 -18.53
N VAL A 112 1.13 1.51 -18.32
CA VAL A 112 -0.15 2.16 -18.66
C VAL A 112 -0.35 2.17 -20.17
N GLU A 113 0.74 2.27 -20.95
CA GLU A 113 0.71 2.24 -22.41
C GLU A 113 0.19 0.90 -22.93
N ASP A 114 0.56 -0.21 -22.28
CA ASP A 114 0.02 -1.53 -22.60
C ASP A 114 -1.50 -1.57 -22.40
N ALA A 115 -2.00 -1.01 -21.29
CA ALA A 115 -3.43 -0.97 -20.99
C ALA A 115 -4.22 -0.18 -22.05
N VAL A 116 -3.70 0.99 -22.44
CA VAL A 116 -4.31 1.85 -23.45
C VAL A 116 -4.28 1.17 -24.82
N SER A 117 -3.13 0.63 -25.21
CA SER A 117 -2.96 -0.07 -26.49
C SER A 117 -3.89 -1.26 -26.61
N PHE A 118 -4.02 -2.04 -25.53
CA PHE A 118 -4.91 -3.20 -25.48
C PHE A 118 -6.39 -2.77 -25.57
N GLY A 119 -6.80 -1.77 -24.79
CA GLY A 119 -8.16 -1.23 -24.86
C GLY A 119 -8.53 -0.72 -26.25
N LEU A 120 -7.61 0.01 -26.89
CA LEU A 120 -7.77 0.53 -28.24
C LEU A 120 -7.87 -0.59 -29.27
N PHE A 121 -6.98 -1.59 -29.21
CA PHE A 121 -6.97 -2.74 -30.11
C PHE A 121 -8.32 -3.45 -30.14
N TYR A 122 -8.89 -3.78 -28.98
CA TYR A 122 -10.19 -4.46 -28.91
C TYR A 122 -11.34 -3.58 -29.42
N ALA A 123 -11.30 -2.27 -29.13
CA ALA A 123 -12.32 -1.35 -29.62
C ALA A 123 -12.30 -1.24 -31.15
N LEU A 124 -11.12 -1.04 -31.74
CA LEU A 124 -10.95 -0.92 -33.19
C LEU A 124 -11.29 -2.23 -33.91
N HIS A 125 -10.77 -3.37 -33.42
CA HIS A 125 -11.07 -4.69 -33.99
C HIS A 125 -12.58 -5.00 -33.96
N HIS A 126 -13.32 -4.54 -32.95
CA HIS A 126 -14.78 -4.72 -32.93
C HIS A 126 -15.49 -3.86 -34.00
N LEU A 127 -15.00 -2.63 -34.21
CA LEU A 127 -15.55 -1.66 -35.17
C LEU A 127 -15.26 -2.00 -36.64
N GLU A 128 -14.36 -2.94 -36.93
CA GLU A 128 -14.17 -3.48 -38.28
C GLU A 128 -15.41 -4.24 -38.79
N ASN A 129 -16.28 -4.68 -37.89
CA ASN A 129 -17.54 -5.34 -38.26
C ASN A 129 -18.60 -4.28 -38.61
N PRO A 130 -19.28 -4.39 -39.76
CA PRO A 130 -20.30 -3.42 -40.16
C PRO A 130 -21.47 -3.41 -39.17
N ASN A 131 -22.06 -2.22 -38.96
CA ASN A 131 -23.19 -1.99 -38.07
C ASN A 131 -22.94 -2.31 -36.58
N THR A 132 -21.70 -2.27 -36.11
CA THR A 132 -21.37 -2.38 -34.67
C THR A 132 -21.00 -1.03 -34.06
N TYR A 133 -20.91 -1.00 -32.72
CA TYR A 133 -20.44 0.17 -31.97
C TYR A 133 -19.70 -0.29 -30.70
N ALA A 134 -18.68 0.47 -30.28
CA ALA A 134 -17.95 0.20 -29.05
C ALA A 134 -18.38 1.20 -27.95
N ARG A 135 -18.49 0.72 -26.71
CA ARG A 135 -18.70 1.55 -25.51
C ARG A 135 -17.68 1.19 -24.45
N ILE A 136 -17.10 2.19 -23.82
CA ILE A 136 -16.12 2.02 -22.73
C ILE A 136 -16.71 2.64 -21.46
N LEU A 137 -16.72 1.86 -20.39
CA LEU A 137 -17.14 2.32 -19.06
C LEU A 137 -15.91 2.42 -18.15
N PHE A 138 -15.65 3.62 -17.65
CA PHE A 138 -14.63 3.84 -16.62
C PHE A 138 -15.31 3.81 -15.25
N VAL A 139 -14.85 2.91 -14.38
CA VAL A 139 -15.31 2.77 -13.00
C VAL A 139 -14.15 3.10 -12.07
N ASP A 140 -14.35 4.08 -11.19
CA ASP A 140 -13.40 4.41 -10.13
C ASP A 140 -14.01 4.11 -8.76
N TYR A 141 -13.23 3.47 -7.89
CA TYR A 141 -13.67 3.10 -6.55
C TYR A 141 -13.28 4.20 -5.56
N SER A 142 -14.27 4.93 -5.04
CA SER A 142 -14.07 5.89 -3.96
C SER A 142 -13.40 5.24 -2.76
N SER A 143 -12.23 5.77 -2.35
CA SER A 143 -11.56 5.36 -1.11
C SER A 143 -11.31 3.84 -0.99
N ALA A 144 -10.99 3.16 -2.10
CA ALA A 144 -10.81 1.70 -2.17
C ALA A 144 -9.86 1.11 -1.10
N PHE A 145 -8.89 1.90 -0.63
CA PHE A 145 -7.94 1.47 0.38
C PHE A 145 -8.43 1.65 1.82
N ASN A 146 -9.34 2.60 2.05
CA ASN A 146 -9.90 2.86 3.38
C ASN A 146 -10.96 1.81 3.79
N THR A 147 -11.42 0.98 2.85
CA THR A 147 -12.47 -0.02 3.04
C THR A 147 -11.95 -1.45 3.15
N ILE A 148 -10.64 -1.64 3.26
CA ILE A 148 -10.04 -2.98 3.36
C ILE A 148 -10.41 -3.62 4.69
N ILE A 149 -11.03 -4.80 4.62
CA ILE A 149 -11.32 -5.65 5.77
C ILE A 149 -10.17 -6.68 5.88
N PRO A 150 -9.34 -6.66 6.95
CA PRO A 150 -8.12 -7.47 7.02
C PRO A 150 -8.39 -8.97 6.95
N ALA A 151 -9.48 -9.45 7.56
CA ALA A 151 -9.88 -10.85 7.49
C ALA A 151 -10.18 -11.30 6.05
N LYS A 152 -10.94 -10.48 5.29
CA LYS A 152 -11.22 -10.77 3.87
C LYS A 152 -9.97 -10.70 3.01
N LEU A 153 -9.04 -9.79 3.33
CA LEU A 153 -7.77 -9.71 2.64
C LEU A 153 -6.95 -10.98 2.90
N PHE A 154 -6.85 -11.42 4.15
CA PHE A 154 -6.15 -12.64 4.55
C PHE A 154 -6.62 -13.87 3.78
N GLU A 155 -7.94 -14.13 3.76
CA GLU A 155 -8.50 -15.27 3.01
C GLU A 155 -8.17 -15.20 1.52
N LYS A 156 -8.13 -14.00 0.94
CA LYS A 156 -7.86 -13.80 -0.49
C LYS A 156 -6.39 -14.06 -0.80
N ILE A 157 -5.47 -13.51 -0.02
CA ILE A 157 -4.03 -13.69 -0.27
C ILE A 157 -3.62 -15.15 -0.06
N GLU A 158 -4.21 -15.83 0.92
CA GLU A 158 -4.00 -17.26 1.14
C GLU A 158 -4.50 -18.10 -0.05
N LYS A 159 -5.69 -17.78 -0.59
CA LYS A 159 -6.24 -18.44 -1.80
C LYS A 159 -5.38 -18.29 -3.05
N ILE A 160 -4.59 -17.22 -3.15
CA ILE A 160 -3.69 -16.97 -4.28
C ILE A 160 -2.34 -17.70 -4.07
N GLY A 161 -2.21 -18.54 -3.04
CA GLY A 161 -1.04 -19.41 -2.83
C GLY A 161 0.13 -18.72 -2.12
N VAL A 162 -0.15 -17.63 -1.40
CA VAL A 162 0.87 -16.91 -0.64
C VAL A 162 1.18 -17.68 0.65
N PRO A 163 2.46 -17.84 1.04
CA PRO A 163 2.80 -18.56 2.26
C PRO A 163 2.08 -18.01 3.48
N HIS A 164 1.47 -18.89 4.28
CA HIS A 164 0.65 -18.54 5.44
C HIS A 164 1.37 -17.60 6.44
N VAL A 165 2.67 -17.81 6.66
CA VAL A 165 3.54 -16.94 7.49
C VAL A 165 3.52 -15.49 7.01
N MET A 166 3.59 -15.26 5.69
CA MET A 166 3.53 -13.91 5.11
C MET A 166 2.13 -13.32 5.27
N CYS A 167 1.09 -14.14 5.12
CA CYS A 167 -0.31 -13.70 5.32
C CYS A 167 -0.54 -13.21 6.76
N LEU A 168 -0.05 -13.96 7.76
CA LEU A 168 -0.13 -13.57 9.16
C LEU A 168 0.67 -12.31 9.47
N TRP A 169 1.88 -12.18 8.92
CA TRP A 169 2.69 -10.97 9.08
C TRP A 169 1.99 -9.73 8.49
N ILE A 170 1.38 -9.87 7.30
CA ILE A 170 0.59 -8.79 6.68
C ILE A 170 -0.63 -8.45 7.53
N LEU A 171 -1.31 -9.46 8.09
CA LEU A 171 -2.45 -9.26 8.97
C LEU A 171 -2.04 -8.50 10.24
N ASP A 172 -0.97 -8.93 10.89
CA ASP A 172 -0.44 -8.25 12.09
C ASP A 172 -0.01 -6.81 11.79
N PHE A 173 0.61 -6.58 10.63
CA PHE A 173 0.96 -5.22 10.18
C PHE A 173 -0.28 -4.31 10.05
N LEU A 174 -1.39 -4.83 9.53
CA LEU A 174 -2.63 -4.06 9.32
C LEU A 174 -3.41 -3.80 10.61
N LEU A 175 -3.19 -4.61 11.65
CA LEU A 175 -3.92 -4.52 12.92
C LEU A 175 -3.22 -3.61 13.95
N LYS A 176 -4.02 -3.02 14.83
CA LYS A 176 -3.57 -2.25 16.01
C LYS A 176 -2.54 -1.17 15.68
N ARG A 177 -2.76 -0.45 14.58
CA ARG A 177 -1.85 0.60 14.10
C ARG A 177 -2.15 1.93 14.80
N PRO A 178 -1.21 2.47 15.60
CA PRO A 178 -1.37 3.80 16.18
C PRO A 178 -1.16 4.85 15.11
N GLN A 179 -2.07 5.81 15.04
CA GLN A 179 -1.99 6.96 14.16
C GLN A 179 -2.20 8.25 14.97
N VAL A 180 -1.42 9.28 14.64
CA VAL A 180 -1.61 10.65 15.16
C VAL A 180 -1.72 11.61 14.00
N VAL A 181 -2.42 12.73 14.19
CA VAL A 181 -2.43 13.85 13.25
C VAL A 181 -1.50 14.93 13.78
N LYS A 182 -0.63 15.48 12.92
CA LYS A 182 0.27 16.59 13.27
C LYS A 182 0.00 17.80 12.38
N VAL A 183 -0.27 18.95 12.99
CA VAL A 183 -0.48 20.24 12.31
C VAL A 183 0.40 21.30 12.97
N GLY A 184 1.42 21.78 12.26
CA GLY A 184 2.47 22.60 12.86
C GLY A 184 3.13 21.85 14.02
N ASP A 185 3.12 22.44 15.21
CA ASP A 185 3.66 21.84 16.43
C ASP A 185 2.62 21.04 17.24
N ASN A 186 1.35 21.10 16.86
CA ASN A 186 0.27 20.40 17.55
C ASN A 186 0.17 18.95 17.08
N VAL A 187 0.07 18.02 18.03
CA VAL A 187 -0.10 16.58 17.79
C VAL A 187 -1.36 16.10 18.49
N SER A 188 -2.19 15.35 17.78
CA SER A 188 -3.41 14.76 18.36
C SER A 188 -3.10 13.64 19.35
N SER A 189 -4.11 13.25 20.13
CA SER A 189 -4.07 11.94 20.81
C SER A 189 -3.95 10.79 19.79
N PRO A 190 -3.32 9.67 20.18
CA PRO A 190 -3.17 8.52 19.31
C PRO A 190 -4.52 7.82 19.12
N LEU A 191 -4.87 7.58 17.86
CA LEU A 191 -6.00 6.75 17.46
C LEU A 191 -5.48 5.38 17.00
N ILE A 192 -6.04 4.30 17.54
CA ILE A 192 -5.71 2.95 17.09
C ILE A 192 -6.67 2.55 15.98
N LEU A 193 -6.16 2.45 14.76
CA LEU A 193 -6.95 1.98 13.63
C LEU A 193 -7.06 0.46 13.69
N SER A 194 -8.30 -0.02 13.85
CA SER A 194 -8.70 -1.39 13.55
C SER A 194 -9.44 -1.34 12.21
N THR A 195 -8.76 -1.66 11.11
CA THR A 195 -9.40 -1.69 9.79
C THR A 195 -10.67 -2.57 9.83
N GLY A 196 -11.83 -2.01 9.43
CA GLY A 196 -13.09 -2.75 9.36
C GLY A 196 -14.24 -2.29 10.27
N LYS A 197 -14.25 -1.06 10.80
CA LYS A 197 -15.46 -0.49 11.43
C LYS A 197 -15.95 0.75 10.67
N ASP A 198 -17.26 0.80 10.43
CA ASP A 198 -18.02 1.97 10.02
C ASP A 198 -17.80 3.10 11.03
N VAL A 199 -16.81 3.94 10.77
CA VAL A 199 -16.65 5.22 11.44
C VAL A 199 -17.02 6.28 10.42
N SER A 200 -18.32 6.57 10.37
CA SER A 200 -18.85 7.82 9.83
C SER A 200 -18.00 8.95 10.40
N PHE A 201 -17.45 9.80 9.52
CA PHE A 201 -16.47 10.84 9.82
C PHE A 201 -15.05 10.34 10.10
N HIS A 202 -14.29 10.11 9.03
CA HIS A 202 -13.06 10.84 8.69
C HIS A 202 -12.28 9.96 7.71
N HIS A 203 -11.96 10.51 6.55
CA HIS A 203 -11.07 9.93 5.55
C HIS A 203 -9.66 9.80 6.14
N TYR A 204 -9.43 8.82 7.00
CA TYR A 204 -8.11 8.51 7.54
C TYR A 204 -7.35 7.72 6.50
N CYS A 205 -6.37 8.37 5.88
CA CYS A 205 -5.40 7.72 5.02
C CYS A 205 -4.74 6.57 5.78
N ILE A 206 -5.12 5.35 5.39
CA ILE A 206 -4.22 4.22 5.56
C ILE A 206 -2.98 4.59 4.74
N HIS A 207 -1.79 4.52 5.34
CA HIS A 207 -0.56 4.50 4.56
C HIS A 207 -0.70 3.34 3.59
N ILE A 208 -0.99 3.68 2.34
CA ILE A 208 -1.07 2.77 1.23
C ILE A 208 0.38 2.36 0.95
N SER A 209 0.83 1.29 1.59
CA SER A 209 2.07 0.66 1.17
C SER A 209 1.87 0.16 -0.26
N HIS A 210 2.92 0.19 -1.09
CA HIS A 210 2.89 -0.46 -2.41
C HIS A 210 2.40 -1.92 -2.31
N MET A 211 2.67 -2.57 -1.16
CA MET A 211 2.18 -3.89 -0.81
C MET A 211 0.65 -3.92 -0.66
N THR A 212 0.06 -3.03 0.15
CA THR A 212 -1.41 -2.97 0.31
C THR A 212 -2.11 -2.63 -1.01
N VAL A 213 -1.53 -1.76 -1.85
CA VAL A 213 -2.10 -1.50 -3.19
C VAL A 213 -2.11 -2.74 -4.04
N PHE A 214 -0.95 -3.38 -4.13
CA PHE A 214 -0.78 -4.55 -4.96
C PHE A 214 -1.74 -5.65 -4.53
N LEU A 215 -1.77 -5.98 -3.23
CA LEU A 215 -2.61 -7.03 -2.66
C LEU A 215 -4.12 -6.79 -2.88
N VAL A 216 -4.56 -5.54 -2.81
CA VAL A 216 -5.96 -5.15 -3.05
C VAL A 216 -6.34 -5.28 -4.52
N ILE A 217 -5.43 -4.92 -5.43
CA ILE A 217 -5.68 -4.94 -6.87
C ILE A 217 -5.52 -6.35 -7.45
N THR A 218 -4.59 -7.16 -6.93
CA THR A 218 -4.37 -8.54 -7.39
C THR A 218 -5.42 -9.53 -6.90
N ALA A 219 -6.16 -9.20 -5.83
CA ALA A 219 -7.18 -10.11 -5.33
C ALA A 219 -8.45 -10.03 -6.20
N PRO A 220 -8.78 -11.08 -6.97
CA PRO A 220 -9.90 -11.02 -7.90
C PRO A 220 -11.20 -10.73 -7.14
N LYS A 221 -11.93 -9.71 -7.63
CA LYS A 221 -13.24 -9.24 -7.17
C LYS A 221 -13.29 -8.68 -5.74
N PHE A 222 -13.17 -7.36 -5.60
CA PHE A 222 -13.98 -6.65 -4.61
C PHE A 222 -15.42 -6.61 -5.12
N ARG A 223 -16.16 -7.71 -4.91
CA ARG A 223 -17.60 -7.71 -5.10
C ARG A 223 -18.18 -7.06 -3.83
N CYS A 224 -18.35 -5.74 -3.87
CA CYS A 224 -19.29 -5.11 -2.94
C CYS A 224 -20.68 -5.66 -3.30
N ARG A 225 -21.33 -6.30 -2.33
CA ARG A 225 -22.79 -6.32 -2.30
C ARG A 225 -23.25 -4.94 -1.86
#